data_AF-A0A1C7M8G6-F1
#
_entry.id   AF-A0A1C7M8G6-F1
#
_cell.length_a   1.000
_cell.length_b   1.000
_cell.length_c   1.000
_cell.angle_alpha   90.00
_cell.angle_beta   90.00
_cell.angle_gamma   90.00
#
_symmetry.space_group_name_H-M   'P 1'
#
loop_
_entity.id
_entity.type
_entity.pdbx_description
1 polymer ?
#
loop_
_entity_poly.entity_id
_entity_poly.type
_entity_poly.pdbx_seq_one_letter_code
_entity_poly.pdbx_strand_id
1 'polypeptide(L)'
;MGTTKNGNPPEPLKNGRFWTEEDVNSPDRLLRPNWDSWADNRSVWLREVTQLIRDRGPHWSNEMTAEELRDVPMQTLHEAIKAFFETTAKRYKINMHKTESERHEKSRVNRRKARKRTRTVIQKAAERTAHRESIAELRDKKYDFLFTWAYQSTDESDLEGAIDPGTDNEVQNEVPMVVGGRRPWISRAPAYRADGINNLLDRLDVTITAMRELPTVRTTKEKDGQTKPAVKISRTMIDPTWLQALAAKYDKPSFIAPEESDTSAEVPYEEDREQGQRDPNIDPLLYDL
;
A
#
# COMPACT_ATOMS: atom_id res chain seq x y z
N MET A 1 -13.29 9.29 -19.09
CA MET A 1 -14.13 8.08 -18.95
C MET A 1 -14.95 8.04 -17.65
N GLY A 2 -14.73 8.94 -16.68
CA GLY A 2 -15.54 8.97 -15.46
C GLY A 2 -15.35 7.76 -14.55
N THR A 3 -14.23 7.05 -14.67
CA THR A 3 -13.89 5.90 -13.85
C THR A 3 -12.50 6.03 -13.27
N THR A 4 -12.32 5.54 -12.05
CA THR A 4 -10.99 5.36 -11.45
C THR A 4 -10.47 3.96 -11.79
N LYS A 5 -9.15 3.75 -11.68
CA LYS A 5 -8.50 2.44 -11.89
C LYS A 5 -9.17 1.31 -11.10
N ASN A 6 -9.80 1.60 -9.96
CA ASN A 6 -10.46 0.64 -9.08
C ASN A 6 -11.99 0.77 -9.06
N GLY A 7 -12.55 1.75 -9.78
CA GLY A 7 -13.98 1.95 -9.89
C GLY A 7 -14.68 0.82 -10.64
N ASN A 8 -15.98 0.70 -10.43
CA ASN A 8 -16.81 -0.14 -11.27
C ASN A 8 -16.87 0.48 -12.68
N PRO A 9 -16.67 -0.31 -13.74
CA PRO A 9 -16.88 0.17 -15.09
C PRO A 9 -18.34 0.62 -15.29
N PRO A 10 -18.58 1.75 -15.97
CA PRO A 10 -19.90 2.29 -16.19
C PRO A 10 -20.67 1.39 -17.13
N GLU A 11 -21.99 1.38 -17.01
CA GLU A 11 -22.83 0.69 -17.97
C GLU A 11 -22.68 1.31 -19.36
N PRO A 12 -22.59 0.46 -20.41
CA PRO A 12 -22.52 0.94 -21.78
C PRO A 12 -23.84 1.64 -22.13
N LEU A 13 -23.75 2.67 -22.98
CA LEU A 13 -24.95 3.36 -23.43
C LEU A 13 -25.68 2.53 -24.47
N LYS A 14 -27.01 2.66 -24.49
CA LYS A 14 -27.85 2.02 -25.50
C LYS A 14 -27.71 2.75 -26.84
N ASN A 15 -28.09 2.07 -27.93
CA ASN A 15 -28.22 2.64 -29.28
C ASN A 15 -26.89 3.04 -29.97
N GLY A 16 -25.77 2.40 -29.62
CA GLY A 16 -24.48 2.65 -30.27
C GLY A 16 -23.89 4.04 -30.00
N ARG A 17 -24.42 4.76 -29.00
CA ARG A 17 -23.87 6.04 -28.55
C ARG A 17 -22.70 5.78 -27.59
N PHE A 18 -21.72 6.69 -27.59
CA PHE A 18 -20.57 6.61 -26.68
C PHE A 18 -20.51 7.77 -25.68
N TRP A 19 -21.28 8.83 -25.87
CA TRP A 19 -21.30 10.00 -24.98
C TRP A 19 -22.58 10.02 -24.15
N THR A 20 -22.45 10.29 -22.85
CA THR A 20 -23.61 10.46 -21.96
C THR A 20 -24.49 11.63 -22.39
N GLU A 21 -23.88 12.68 -22.95
CA GLU A 21 -24.56 13.87 -23.43
C GLU A 21 -24.12 14.24 -24.85
N GLU A 22 -25.08 14.80 -25.61
CA GLU A 22 -24.84 15.27 -26.98
C GLU A 22 -24.09 16.61 -27.00
N ASP A 23 -24.26 17.43 -25.95
CA ASP A 23 -23.55 18.70 -25.82
C ASP A 23 -22.04 18.46 -25.63
N VAL A 24 -21.25 19.04 -26.53
CA VAL A 24 -19.79 18.94 -26.54
C VAL A 24 -19.17 19.71 -25.37
N ASN A 25 -19.83 20.75 -24.89
CA ASN A 25 -19.32 21.66 -23.87
C ASN A 25 -19.72 21.26 -22.44
N SER A 26 -20.58 20.25 -22.28
CA SER A 26 -21.01 19.83 -20.95
C SER A 26 -19.85 19.28 -20.11
N PRO A 27 -19.70 19.73 -18.86
CA PRO A 27 -18.69 19.18 -17.94
C PRO A 27 -18.97 17.72 -17.56
N ASP A 28 -20.23 17.29 -17.62
CA ASP A 28 -20.68 15.94 -17.28
C ASP A 28 -20.64 14.97 -18.47
N ARG A 29 -20.11 15.43 -19.61
CA ARG A 29 -19.96 14.63 -20.83
C ARG A 29 -18.91 13.53 -20.61
N LEU A 30 -19.38 12.30 -20.43
CA LEU A 30 -18.55 11.13 -20.20
C LEU A 30 -18.57 10.19 -21.41
N LEU A 31 -17.39 9.80 -21.85
CA LEU A 31 -17.21 8.80 -22.90
C LEU A 31 -17.25 7.39 -22.29
N ARG A 32 -18.16 6.54 -22.79
CA ARG A 32 -18.42 5.16 -22.35
C ARG A 32 -18.26 4.17 -23.50
N PRO A 33 -17.38 3.17 -23.40
CA PRO A 33 -17.23 2.15 -24.45
C PRO A 33 -18.34 1.10 -24.41
N ASN A 34 -18.47 0.37 -25.51
CA ASN A 34 -19.18 -0.91 -25.54
C ASN A 34 -18.26 -2.01 -24.98
N TRP A 35 -18.59 -2.63 -23.84
CA TRP A 35 -17.73 -3.66 -23.22
C TRP A 35 -17.73 -5.02 -23.94
N ASP A 36 -18.61 -5.21 -24.92
CA ASP A 36 -18.75 -6.48 -25.63
C ASP A 36 -17.86 -6.59 -26.87
N SER A 37 -17.58 -5.47 -27.55
CA SER A 37 -16.84 -5.45 -28.82
C SER A 37 -15.77 -4.37 -28.83
N TRP A 38 -14.50 -4.78 -28.94
CA TRP A 38 -13.41 -3.85 -29.22
C TRP A 38 -13.48 -3.28 -30.64
N ALA A 39 -13.97 -4.06 -31.61
CA ALA A 39 -14.04 -3.64 -33.00
C ALA A 39 -14.92 -2.40 -33.17
N ASP A 40 -16.06 -2.37 -32.49
CA ASP A 40 -17.01 -1.25 -32.51
C ASP A 40 -16.40 -0.01 -31.84
N ASN A 41 -15.69 -0.22 -30.74
CA ASN A 41 -14.99 0.88 -30.05
C ASN A 41 -13.84 1.43 -30.90
N ARG A 42 -13.15 0.58 -31.66
CA ARG A 42 -11.99 1.00 -32.46
C ARG A 42 -12.37 2.02 -33.54
N SER A 43 -13.55 1.90 -34.14
CA SER A 43 -13.95 2.75 -35.28
C SER A 43 -14.35 4.17 -34.86
N VAL A 44 -15.03 4.31 -33.72
CA VAL A 44 -15.57 5.60 -33.27
C VAL A 44 -14.95 6.02 -31.93
N TRP A 45 -15.04 5.17 -30.91
CA TRP A 45 -14.65 5.51 -29.55
C TRP A 45 -13.15 5.79 -29.39
N LEU A 46 -12.28 5.00 -30.04
CA LEU A 46 -10.83 5.11 -29.90
C LEU A 46 -10.29 6.47 -30.31
N ARG A 47 -10.79 7.02 -31.42
CA ARG A 47 -10.40 8.34 -31.92
C ARG A 47 -10.74 9.43 -30.89
N GLU A 48 -11.96 9.39 -30.36
CA GLU A 48 -12.45 10.36 -29.37
C GLU A 48 -11.68 10.27 -28.04
N VAL A 49 -11.41 9.05 -27.54
CA VAL A 49 -10.57 8.86 -26.34
C VAL A 49 -9.20 9.45 -26.55
N THR A 50 -8.59 9.20 -27.71
CA THR A 50 -7.22 9.62 -27.98
C THR A 50 -7.11 11.14 -28.06
N GLN A 51 -8.09 11.79 -28.70
CA GLN A 51 -8.18 13.25 -28.71
C GLN A 51 -8.36 13.80 -27.29
N LEU A 52 -9.26 13.21 -26.50
CA LEU A 52 -9.49 13.60 -25.12
C LEU A 52 -8.23 13.46 -24.24
N ILE A 53 -7.44 12.41 -24.43
CA ILE A 53 -6.17 12.21 -23.71
C ILE A 53 -5.16 13.28 -24.11
N ARG A 54 -5.07 13.65 -25.39
CA ARG A 54 -4.15 14.70 -25.85
C ARG A 54 -4.53 16.08 -25.30
N ASP A 55 -5.81 16.40 -25.31
CA ASP A 55 -6.29 17.73 -24.92
C ASP A 55 -6.35 17.92 -23.40
N ARG A 56 -6.73 16.87 -22.67
CA ARG A 56 -7.01 16.94 -21.23
C ARG A 56 -6.16 16.01 -20.37
N GLY A 57 -5.25 15.23 -20.96
CA GLY A 57 -4.34 14.33 -20.23
C GLY A 57 -3.64 14.94 -19.01
N PRO A 58 -3.08 16.17 -19.12
CA PRO A 58 -2.39 16.83 -18.00
C PRO A 58 -3.31 17.15 -16.83
N HIS A 59 -4.62 17.25 -17.04
CA HIS A 59 -5.58 17.45 -15.96
C HIS A 59 -5.71 16.21 -15.06
N TRP A 60 -5.40 15.02 -15.58
CA TRP A 60 -5.51 13.75 -14.82
C TRP A 60 -4.16 13.19 -14.36
N SER A 61 -3.06 13.60 -14.98
CA SER A 61 -1.70 13.20 -14.60
C SER A 61 -0.75 14.38 -14.66
N ASN A 62 -0.05 14.64 -13.55
CA ASN A 62 1.00 15.65 -13.50
C ASN A 62 2.34 15.13 -14.07
N GLU A 63 2.41 13.86 -14.48
CA GLU A 63 3.65 13.22 -14.94
C GLU A 63 4.01 13.59 -16.38
N MET A 64 3.04 14.03 -17.20
CA MET A 64 3.27 14.37 -18.61
C MET A 64 2.61 15.70 -18.98
N THR A 65 3.31 16.51 -19.75
CA THR A 65 2.80 17.77 -20.29
C THR A 65 1.90 17.56 -21.52
N ALA A 66 1.12 18.58 -21.89
CA ALA A 66 0.28 18.55 -23.09
C ALA A 66 1.09 18.44 -24.39
N GLU A 67 2.35 18.88 -24.37
CA GLU A 67 3.26 18.83 -25.52
C GLU A 67 3.82 17.42 -25.68
N GLU A 68 4.32 16.83 -24.60
CA GLU A 68 4.78 15.44 -24.59
C GLU A 68 3.69 14.46 -25.04
N LEU A 69 2.44 14.63 -24.58
CA LEU A 69 1.31 13.79 -25.00
C LEU A 69 0.95 13.92 -26.49
N ARG A 70 1.22 15.08 -27.11
CA ARG A 70 1.02 15.29 -28.55
C ARG A 70 2.09 14.57 -29.37
N ASP A 71 3.31 14.49 -28.84
CA ASP A 71 4.44 13.82 -29.47
C ASP A 71 4.38 12.29 -29.35
N VAL A 72 3.62 11.75 -28.39
CA VAL A 72 3.41 10.29 -28.29
C VAL A 72 2.76 9.75 -29.58
N PRO A 73 3.38 8.73 -30.22
CA PRO A 73 2.82 8.11 -31.42
C PRO A 73 1.40 7.59 -31.17
N MET A 74 0.51 7.85 -32.14
CA MET A 74 -0.90 7.46 -32.05
C MET A 74 -1.07 5.96 -31.79
N GLN A 75 -0.22 5.14 -32.39
CA GLN A 75 -0.23 3.68 -32.22
C GLN A 75 0.03 3.26 -30.77
N THR A 76 0.98 3.92 -30.09
CA THR A 76 1.29 3.66 -28.68
C THR A 76 0.11 4.01 -27.78
N LEU A 77 -0.57 5.14 -28.03
CA LEU A 77 -1.80 5.50 -27.32
C LEU A 77 -2.90 4.45 -27.57
N HIS A 78 -3.08 4.01 -28.81
CA HIS A 78 -4.09 3.01 -29.13
C HIS A 78 -3.86 1.67 -28.43
N GLU A 79 -2.62 1.20 -28.36
CA GLU A 79 -2.26 -0.03 -27.66
C GLU A 79 -2.49 0.09 -26.15
N ALA A 80 -2.11 1.22 -25.55
CA ALA A 80 -2.37 1.49 -24.14
C ALA A 80 -3.88 1.55 -23.83
N ILE A 81 -4.66 2.23 -24.68
CA ILE A 81 -6.12 2.31 -24.56
C ILE A 81 -6.75 0.92 -24.70
N LYS A 82 -6.29 0.09 -25.65
CA LYS A 82 -6.75 -1.29 -25.84
C LYS A 82 -6.48 -2.14 -24.60
N ALA A 83 -5.26 -2.11 -24.06
CA ALA A 83 -4.90 -2.85 -22.86
C ALA A 83 -5.75 -2.44 -21.65
N PHE A 84 -6.01 -1.13 -21.50
CA PHE A 84 -6.91 -0.60 -20.48
C PHE A 84 -8.35 -1.09 -20.69
N PHE A 85 -8.85 -1.05 -21.92
CA PHE A 85 -10.19 -1.53 -22.29
C PHE A 85 -10.34 -3.01 -21.94
N GLU A 86 -9.42 -3.88 -22.36
CA GLU A 86 -9.51 -5.32 -22.11
C GLU A 86 -9.54 -5.64 -20.61
N THR A 87 -8.71 -4.95 -19.82
CA THR A 87 -8.69 -5.10 -18.36
C THR A 87 -10.03 -4.70 -17.75
N THR A 88 -10.59 -3.60 -18.23
CA THR A 88 -11.85 -3.03 -17.72
C THR A 88 -13.07 -3.83 -18.18
N ALA A 89 -13.08 -4.31 -19.42
CA ALA A 89 -14.11 -5.19 -19.97
C ALA A 89 -14.15 -6.53 -19.23
N LYS A 90 -12.99 -7.13 -18.92
CA LYS A 90 -12.91 -8.33 -18.07
C LYS A 90 -13.52 -8.07 -16.70
N ARG A 91 -13.20 -6.94 -16.07
CA ARG A 91 -13.79 -6.56 -14.77
C ARG A 91 -15.31 -6.35 -14.89
N TYR A 92 -15.77 -5.69 -15.95
CA TYR A 92 -17.18 -5.46 -16.22
C TYR A 92 -17.93 -6.80 -16.30
N LYS A 93 -17.46 -7.74 -17.12
CA LYS A 93 -18.06 -9.08 -17.26
C LYS A 93 -18.10 -9.85 -15.93
N ILE A 94 -17.01 -9.79 -15.16
CA ILE A 94 -16.96 -10.41 -13.82
C ILE A 94 -17.98 -9.78 -12.87
N ASN A 95 -18.21 -8.47 -12.96
CA ASN A 95 -19.11 -7.75 -12.07
C ASN A 95 -20.57 -7.83 -12.52
N MET A 96 -20.84 -7.90 -13.82
CA MET A 96 -22.18 -7.92 -14.40
C MET A 96 -23.02 -9.08 -13.83
N HIS A 97 -22.41 -10.25 -13.65
CA HIS A 97 -23.09 -11.42 -13.10
C HIS A 97 -23.14 -11.47 -11.57
N LYS A 98 -22.50 -10.50 -10.89
CA LYS A 98 -22.44 -10.47 -9.43
C LYS A 98 -23.51 -9.56 -8.88
N THR A 99 -24.33 -10.12 -8.02
CA THR A 99 -25.27 -9.37 -7.20
C THR A 99 -24.53 -8.41 -6.27
N GLU A 100 -25.22 -7.35 -5.82
CA GLU A 100 -24.65 -6.41 -4.86
C GLU A 100 -24.22 -7.10 -3.55
N SER A 101 -25.00 -8.10 -3.10
CA SER A 101 -24.68 -8.91 -1.92
C SER A 101 -23.38 -9.69 -2.07
N GLU A 102 -23.14 -10.35 -3.22
CA GLU A 102 -21.88 -11.04 -3.50
C GLU A 102 -20.67 -10.09 -3.54
N ARG A 103 -20.86 -8.89 -4.09
CA ARG A 103 -19.80 -7.86 -4.12
C ARG A 103 -19.47 -7.38 -2.70
N HIS A 104 -20.49 -7.13 -1.89
CA HIS A 104 -20.32 -6.73 -0.49
C HIS A 104 -19.63 -7.83 0.31
N GLU A 105 -20.02 -9.10 0.11
CA GLU A 105 -19.39 -10.24 0.77
C GLU A 105 -17.92 -10.38 0.38
N LYS A 106 -17.60 -10.29 -0.92
CA LYS A 106 -16.21 -10.32 -1.38
C LYS A 106 -15.39 -9.17 -0.80
N SER A 107 -15.97 -7.97 -0.70
CA SER A 107 -15.32 -6.82 -0.05
C SER A 107 -15.06 -7.08 1.43
N ARG A 108 -16.04 -7.64 2.15
CA ARG A 108 -15.93 -8.02 3.57
C ARG A 108 -14.83 -9.06 3.79
N VAL A 109 -14.79 -10.12 2.98
CA VAL A 109 -13.76 -11.17 3.01
C VAL A 109 -12.39 -10.56 2.72
N ASN A 110 -12.25 -9.71 1.70
CA ASN A 110 -10.99 -9.05 1.37
C ASN A 110 -10.51 -8.14 2.51
N ARG A 111 -11.41 -7.39 3.15
CA ARG A 111 -11.09 -6.56 4.32
C ARG A 111 -10.64 -7.41 5.51
N ARG A 112 -11.28 -8.56 5.75
CA ARG A 112 -10.87 -9.52 6.79
C ARG A 112 -9.47 -10.08 6.49
N LYS A 113 -9.21 -10.50 5.25
CA LYS A 113 -7.88 -10.96 4.80
C LYS A 113 -6.81 -9.88 4.97
N ALA A 114 -7.09 -8.64 4.59
CA ALA A 114 -6.18 -7.51 4.78
C ALA A 114 -5.86 -7.27 6.26
N ARG A 115 -6.89 -7.23 7.12
CA ARG A 115 -6.71 -7.11 8.58
C ARG A 115 -5.88 -8.24 9.17
N LYS A 116 -6.12 -9.49 8.75
CA LYS A 116 -5.35 -10.66 9.20
C LYS A 116 -3.87 -10.50 8.83
N ARG A 117 -3.56 -10.11 7.58
CA ARG A 117 -2.18 -9.84 7.14
C ARG A 117 -1.51 -8.75 7.96
N THR A 118 -2.19 -7.61 8.17
CA THR A 118 -1.66 -6.53 9.01
C THR A 118 -1.41 -6.98 10.44
N ARG A 119 -2.33 -7.76 11.04
CA ARG A 119 -2.16 -8.30 12.39
C ARG A 119 -0.97 -9.23 12.49
N THR A 120 -0.79 -10.14 11.53
CA THR A 120 0.35 -11.06 11.48
C THR A 120 1.67 -10.30 11.40
N VAL A 121 1.75 -9.29 10.52
CA VAL A 121 2.92 -8.42 10.36
C VAL A 121 3.25 -7.64 11.64
N ILE A 122 2.23 -7.07 12.31
CA ILE A 122 2.41 -6.38 13.59
C ILE A 122 2.90 -7.35 14.67
N GLN A 123 2.33 -8.56 14.74
CA GLN A 123 2.74 -9.56 15.71
C GLN A 123 4.19 -9.99 15.49
N LYS A 124 4.58 -10.24 14.23
CA LYS A 124 5.96 -10.58 13.86
C LYS A 124 6.95 -9.49 14.27
N ALA A 125 6.62 -8.23 13.97
CA ALA A 125 7.43 -7.09 14.39
C ALA A 125 7.56 -7.01 15.92
N ALA A 126 6.47 -7.22 16.65
CA ALA A 126 6.47 -7.19 18.12
C ALA A 126 7.29 -8.34 18.73
N GLU A 127 7.19 -9.55 18.19
CA GLU A 127 7.99 -10.70 18.63
C GLU A 127 9.47 -10.48 18.35
N ARG A 128 9.83 -10.04 17.13
CA ARG A 128 11.22 -9.67 16.80
C ARG A 128 11.75 -8.57 17.72
N THR A 129 10.92 -7.58 18.06
CA THR A 129 11.28 -6.54 19.03
C THR A 129 11.56 -7.14 20.40
N ALA A 130 10.70 -8.04 20.89
CA ALA A 130 10.85 -8.66 22.21
C ALA A 130 12.11 -9.53 22.33
N HIS A 131 12.52 -10.15 21.23
CA HIS A 131 13.70 -11.01 21.18
C HIS A 131 14.94 -10.33 20.59
N ARG A 132 14.87 -9.02 20.30
CA ARG A 132 15.97 -8.25 19.69
C ARG A 132 17.30 -8.41 20.44
N GLU A 133 17.23 -8.51 21.76
CA GLU A 133 18.40 -8.59 22.62
C GLU A 133 19.18 -9.91 22.49
N SER A 134 18.59 -10.96 21.89
CA SER A 134 19.23 -12.26 21.70
C SER A 134 20.40 -12.24 20.70
N ILE A 135 20.42 -11.25 19.79
CA ILE A 135 21.47 -11.04 18.80
C ILE A 135 22.12 -9.70 19.07
N ALA A 136 23.40 -9.71 19.45
CA ALA A 136 24.13 -8.52 19.88
C ALA A 136 24.17 -7.46 18.76
N GLU A 137 24.36 -7.89 17.52
CA GLU A 137 24.44 -7.04 16.33
C GLU A 137 23.15 -6.24 16.11
N LEU A 138 21.98 -6.81 16.42
CA LEU A 138 20.68 -6.17 16.21
C LEU A 138 20.31 -5.16 17.30
N ARG A 139 21.10 -5.02 18.37
CA ARG A 139 20.85 -4.07 19.46
C ARG A 139 21.06 -2.61 19.02
N ASP A 140 21.90 -2.38 18.01
CA ASP A 140 22.18 -1.03 17.52
C ASP A 140 20.93 -0.33 16.97
N LYS A 141 20.80 0.96 17.27
CA LYS A 141 19.67 1.81 16.83
C LYS A 141 19.49 1.85 15.30
N LYS A 142 20.58 1.67 14.54
CA LYS A 142 20.55 1.60 13.07
C LYS A 142 19.66 0.47 12.52
N TYR A 143 19.37 -0.55 13.33
CA TYR A 143 18.48 -1.66 12.97
C TYR A 143 17.03 -1.50 13.46
N ASP A 144 16.68 -0.39 14.13
CA ASP A 144 15.33 -0.13 14.67
C ASP A 144 14.22 -0.29 13.61
N PHE A 145 14.52 0.11 12.37
CA PHE A 145 13.57 0.00 11.25
C PHE A 145 13.16 -1.46 11.00
N LEU A 146 14.04 -2.45 11.23
CA LEU A 146 13.74 -3.87 11.07
C LEU A 146 12.70 -4.40 12.05
N PHE A 147 12.39 -3.63 13.10
CA PHE A 147 11.40 -4.00 14.12
C PHE A 147 10.10 -3.21 13.99
N THR A 148 10.02 -2.34 12.98
CA THR A 148 8.78 -1.63 12.66
C THR A 148 7.94 -2.49 11.71
N TRP A 149 6.62 -2.53 11.95
CA TRP A 149 5.70 -3.38 11.20
C TRP A 149 5.68 -3.05 9.70
N ALA A 150 5.84 -1.77 9.33
CA ALA A 150 5.84 -1.30 7.95
C ALA A 150 6.97 -1.90 7.10
N TYR A 151 8.07 -2.33 7.72
CA TYR A 151 9.21 -2.92 7.03
C TYR A 151 9.20 -4.45 7.06
N GLN A 152 8.20 -5.10 7.67
CA GLN A 152 8.08 -6.56 7.61
C GLN A 152 7.50 -7.01 6.27
N SER A 153 7.94 -8.18 5.80
CA SER A 153 7.36 -8.84 4.63
C SER A 153 5.90 -9.23 4.88
N THR A 154 5.00 -8.91 3.94
CA THR A 154 3.63 -9.44 3.91
C THR A 154 3.51 -10.78 3.18
N ASP A 155 4.56 -11.22 2.49
CA ASP A 155 4.59 -12.40 1.61
C ASP A 155 4.84 -13.71 2.38
N GLU A 156 4.19 -13.86 3.53
CA GLU A 156 4.11 -15.16 4.17
C GLU A 156 3.15 -16.00 3.32
N SER A 157 3.71 -16.98 2.62
CA SER A 157 2.94 -17.95 1.86
C SER A 157 1.93 -18.59 2.80
N ASP A 158 0.65 -18.22 2.64
CA ASP A 158 -0.50 -19.01 3.08
C ASP A 158 -0.35 -20.37 2.37
N LEU A 159 0.50 -21.27 2.90
CA LEU A 159 0.44 -22.69 2.60
C LEU A 159 -0.88 -23.17 3.20
N GLU A 160 -1.92 -23.03 2.38
CA GLU A 160 -3.31 -23.45 2.53
C GLU A 160 -3.49 -24.43 3.70
N GLY A 161 -3.62 -23.87 4.90
CA GLY A 161 -4.38 -24.52 5.96
C GLY A 161 -5.83 -24.20 5.64
N ALA A 162 -6.56 -25.21 5.18
CA ALA A 162 -7.96 -25.11 4.79
C ALA A 162 -8.74 -24.27 5.81
N ILE A 163 -9.19 -23.09 5.39
CA ILE A 163 -10.26 -22.39 6.09
C ILE A 163 -11.50 -23.19 5.72
N ASP A 164 -11.88 -24.12 6.60
CA ASP A 164 -13.16 -24.81 6.49
C ASP A 164 -14.28 -23.74 6.47
N PRO A 165 -15.01 -23.58 5.35
CA PRO A 165 -16.08 -22.60 5.23
C PRO A 165 -17.29 -22.93 6.13
N GLY A 166 -17.32 -24.10 6.78
CA GLY A 166 -18.45 -24.57 7.59
C GLY A 166 -18.33 -24.38 9.11
N THR A 167 -17.21 -23.89 9.63
CA THR A 167 -16.98 -23.85 11.09
C THR A 167 -17.41 -22.55 11.79
N ASP A 168 -18.16 -21.67 11.12
CA ASP A 168 -18.72 -20.43 11.70
C ASP A 168 -20.10 -20.66 12.36
N ASN A 169 -20.36 -21.88 12.84
CA ASN A 169 -21.45 -22.12 13.79
C ASN A 169 -20.90 -21.93 15.20
N GLU A 170 -21.17 -20.76 15.78
CA GLU A 170 -20.96 -20.41 17.19
C GLU A 170 -21.85 -21.25 18.13
N VAL A 171 -21.73 -22.58 18.08
CA VAL A 171 -22.26 -23.46 19.13
C VAL A 171 -21.06 -23.88 19.98
N GLN A 172 -21.16 -23.54 21.27
CA GLN A 172 -20.18 -23.68 22.35
C GLN A 172 -19.74 -25.12 22.63
N ASN A 173 -19.24 -25.84 21.64
CA ASN A 173 -18.50 -27.06 21.88
C ASN A 173 -17.05 -26.67 22.10
N GLU A 174 -16.67 -26.62 23.38
CA GLU A 174 -15.31 -26.56 23.87
C GLU A 174 -14.53 -27.81 23.42
N VAL A 175 -14.23 -27.89 22.13
CA VAL A 175 -13.16 -28.76 21.66
C VAL A 175 -11.88 -28.16 22.25
N PRO A 176 -11.04 -28.95 22.95
CA PRO A 176 -9.76 -28.46 23.41
C PRO A 176 -9.01 -27.96 22.17
N MET A 177 -8.83 -26.64 22.08
CA MET A 177 -7.94 -26.03 21.10
C MET A 177 -6.56 -26.61 21.41
N VAL A 178 -6.21 -27.71 20.75
CA VAL A 178 -4.82 -28.08 20.56
C VAL A 178 -4.19 -26.81 20.01
N VAL A 179 -3.33 -26.19 20.81
CA VAL A 179 -2.56 -25.03 20.41
C VAL A 179 -1.65 -25.55 19.30
N GLY A 180 -2.19 -25.58 18.08
CA GLY A 180 -1.48 -26.04 16.90
C GLY A 180 -0.18 -25.25 16.87
N GLY A 181 0.94 -25.97 16.88
CA GLY A 181 2.26 -25.38 16.94
C GLY A 181 2.34 -24.20 15.97
N ARG A 182 2.71 -23.03 16.49
CA ARG A 182 2.83 -21.83 15.66
C ARG A 182 3.88 -22.13 14.61
N ARG A 183 3.45 -22.23 13.34
CA ARG A 183 4.35 -22.52 12.23
C ARG A 183 5.51 -21.50 12.21
N PRO A 184 6.72 -21.92 11.79
CA PRO A 184 7.83 -21.00 11.58
C PRO A 184 7.41 -19.88 10.63
N TRP A 185 7.94 -18.68 10.86
CA TRP A 185 7.74 -17.55 9.95
C TRP A 185 8.51 -17.82 8.65
N ILE A 186 7.87 -18.41 7.65
CA ILE A 186 8.49 -18.56 6.31
C ILE A 186 8.40 -17.18 5.63
N SER A 187 9.44 -16.38 5.81
CA SER A 187 9.50 -15.04 5.24
C SER A 187 10.38 -15.03 4.01
N ARG A 188 9.84 -14.54 2.90
CA ARG A 188 10.69 -14.09 1.79
C ARG A 188 11.25 -12.73 2.16
N ALA A 189 12.57 -12.61 2.16
CA ALA A 189 13.24 -11.34 2.39
C ALA A 189 12.76 -10.31 1.35
N PRO A 190 12.39 -9.08 1.77
CA PRO A 190 12.13 -8.01 0.82
C PRO A 190 13.37 -7.72 -0.03
N ALA A 191 13.16 -7.56 -1.34
CA ALA A 191 14.24 -7.39 -2.32
C ALA A 191 15.13 -6.14 -2.11
N TYR A 192 14.70 -5.17 -1.29
CA TYR A 192 15.48 -3.96 -1.04
C TYR A 192 16.54 -4.12 0.04
N ARG A 193 16.48 -5.17 0.88
CA ARG A 193 17.39 -5.32 2.03
C ARG A 193 18.69 -5.99 1.59
N ALA A 194 19.81 -5.49 2.11
CA ALA A 194 21.11 -6.14 1.93
C ALA A 194 21.15 -7.56 2.56
N ASP A 195 21.86 -8.50 1.94
CA ASP A 195 21.91 -9.91 2.36
C ASP A 195 22.40 -10.10 3.80
N GLY A 196 23.37 -9.29 4.24
CA GLY A 196 23.88 -9.34 5.62
C GLY A 196 22.79 -9.12 6.66
N ILE A 197 21.76 -8.31 6.35
CA ILE A 197 20.63 -8.06 7.23
C ILE A 197 19.69 -9.26 7.27
N ASN A 198 19.45 -9.90 6.13
CA ASN A 198 18.57 -11.06 6.04
C ASN A 198 19.14 -12.22 6.88
N ASN A 199 20.46 -12.45 6.81
CA ASN A 199 21.14 -13.44 7.65
C ASN A 199 20.95 -13.18 9.16
N LEU A 200 20.98 -11.91 9.61
CA LEU A 200 20.73 -11.56 11.01
C LEU A 200 19.27 -11.83 11.42
N LEU A 201 18.30 -11.53 10.54
CA LEU A 201 16.89 -11.79 10.79
C LEU A 201 16.54 -13.28 10.77
N ASP A 202 17.18 -14.07 9.90
CA ASP A 202 16.99 -15.52 9.86
C ASP A 202 17.50 -16.17 11.14
N ARG A 203 18.69 -15.75 11.63
CA ARG A 203 19.19 -16.15 12.96
C ARG A 203 18.18 -15.78 14.05
N LEU A 204 17.61 -14.57 14.01
CA LEU A 204 16.63 -14.13 15.00
C LEU A 204 15.37 -15.01 14.96
N ASP A 205 14.82 -15.27 13.77
CA ASP A 205 13.61 -16.06 13.59
C ASP A 205 13.81 -17.52 14.04
N VAL A 206 15.00 -18.09 13.85
CA VAL A 206 15.36 -19.42 14.42
C VAL A 206 15.31 -19.37 15.95
N THR A 207 15.88 -18.34 16.59
CA THR A 207 15.82 -18.22 18.06
C THR A 207 14.39 -18.03 18.58
N ILE A 208 13.56 -17.24 17.88
CA ILE A 208 12.14 -17.04 18.23
C ILE A 208 11.37 -18.36 18.09
N THR A 209 11.64 -19.13 17.03
CA THR A 209 11.01 -20.42 16.80
C THR A 209 11.36 -21.41 17.92
N ALA A 210 12.64 -21.51 18.30
CA ALA A 210 13.07 -22.33 19.43
C ALA A 210 12.42 -21.89 20.76
N MET A 211 12.27 -20.59 21.02
CA MET A 211 11.61 -20.10 22.24
C MET A 211 10.11 -20.35 22.26
N ARG A 212 9.45 -20.45 21.10
CA ARG A 212 8.01 -20.79 21.00
C ARG A 212 7.71 -22.25 21.29
N GLU A 213 8.68 -23.14 21.06
CA GLU A 213 8.56 -24.56 21.39
C GLU A 213 8.60 -24.79 22.91
N LEU A 214 9.13 -23.83 23.67
CA LEU A 214 9.10 -23.87 25.12
C LEU A 214 7.69 -23.49 25.65
N PRO A 215 7.13 -24.25 26.61
CA PRO A 215 5.84 -23.93 27.21
C PRO A 215 5.90 -22.58 27.90
N THR A 216 5.27 -21.57 27.30
CA THR A 216 5.33 -20.19 27.78
C THR A 216 4.12 -19.86 28.64
N VAL A 217 4.36 -19.41 29.87
CA VAL A 217 3.35 -18.76 30.72
C VAL A 217 3.04 -17.39 30.11
N ARG A 218 1.79 -17.16 29.70
CA ARG A 218 1.37 -15.88 29.13
C ARG A 218 1.35 -14.82 30.23
N THR A 219 2.31 -13.90 30.21
CA THR A 219 2.23 -12.67 31.00
C THR A 219 1.56 -11.58 30.17
N THR A 220 0.45 -11.02 30.67
CA THR A 220 -0.20 -9.84 30.11
C THR A 220 0.65 -8.62 30.42
N LYS A 221 1.34 -8.07 29.42
CA LYS A 221 1.94 -6.73 29.53
C LYS A 221 0.95 -5.69 29.01
N GLU A 222 0.64 -4.70 29.84
CA GLU A 222 -0.02 -3.47 29.42
C GLU A 222 0.87 -2.72 28.41
N LYS A 223 0.24 -2.15 27.37
CA LYS A 223 0.94 -1.38 26.34
C LYS A 223 0.62 0.09 26.51
N ASP A 224 1.63 0.87 26.86
CA ASP A 224 1.57 2.32 26.74
C ASP A 224 1.62 2.74 25.27
N GLY A 225 0.59 3.45 24.84
CA GLY A 225 0.40 3.92 23.48
C GLY A 225 1.21 5.18 23.18
N GLN A 226 2.53 5.06 23.02
CA GLN A 226 3.32 6.12 22.38
C GLN A 226 3.48 5.84 20.88
N THR A 227 3.00 6.76 20.06
CA THR A 227 3.28 6.82 18.62
C THR A 227 4.74 7.22 18.42
N LYS A 228 5.61 6.24 18.13
CA LYS A 228 7.01 6.49 17.77
C LYS A 228 7.09 7.18 16.40
N PRO A 229 8.04 8.13 16.21
CA PRO A 229 8.25 8.77 14.91
C PRO A 229 8.63 7.74 13.84
N ALA A 230 8.35 8.05 12.58
CA ALA A 230 8.68 7.18 11.45
C ALA A 230 10.21 6.96 11.36
N VAL A 231 10.65 5.71 11.52
CA VAL A 231 12.07 5.34 11.46
C VAL A 231 12.52 5.29 10.00
N LYS A 232 13.58 6.04 9.66
CA LYS A 232 14.22 6.06 8.33
C LYS A 232 15.25 4.93 8.20
N ILE A 233 15.42 4.40 6.99
CA ILE A 233 16.43 3.38 6.69
C ILE A 233 17.73 4.05 6.25
N SER A 234 18.88 3.66 6.80
CA SER A 234 20.19 4.10 6.30
C SER A 234 20.48 3.50 4.92
N ARG A 235 21.08 4.28 4.00
CA ARG A 235 21.39 3.83 2.64
C ARG A 235 22.27 2.58 2.60
N THR A 236 23.19 2.44 3.55
CA THR A 236 24.07 1.26 3.66
C THR A 236 23.33 -0.05 3.97
N MET A 237 22.07 0.05 4.41
CA MET A 237 21.22 -1.10 4.73
C MET A 237 20.34 -1.53 3.54
N ILE A 238 20.41 -0.81 2.43
CA ILE A 238 19.65 -1.07 1.21
C ILE A 238 20.60 -1.68 0.17
N ASP A 239 20.13 -2.66 -0.57
CA ASP A 239 20.90 -3.22 -1.69
C ASP A 239 21.20 -2.12 -2.73
N PRO A 240 22.48 -1.83 -3.02
CA PRO A 240 22.86 -0.75 -3.94
C PRO A 240 22.34 -0.99 -5.36
N THR A 241 22.25 -2.24 -5.81
CA THR A 241 21.76 -2.58 -7.15
C THR A 241 20.26 -2.31 -7.26
N TRP A 242 19.50 -2.66 -6.22
CA TRP A 242 18.07 -2.37 -6.12
C TRP A 242 17.82 -0.86 -6.09
N LEU A 243 18.59 -0.12 -5.29
CA LEU A 243 18.45 1.32 -5.17
C LEU A 243 18.74 2.03 -6.49
N GLN A 244 19.81 1.64 -7.21
CA GLN A 244 20.12 2.21 -8.53
C GLN A 244 19.02 1.94 -9.56
N ALA A 245 18.48 0.72 -9.60
CA ALA A 245 17.44 0.35 -10.56
C ALA A 245 16.10 1.09 -10.34
N LEU A 246 15.83 1.51 -9.10
CA LEU A 246 14.52 2.04 -8.70
C LEU A 246 14.60 3.42 -8.02
N ALA A 247 15.76 4.08 -8.09
CA ALA A 247 16.08 5.34 -7.41
C ALA A 247 15.00 6.40 -7.63
N ALA A 248 14.59 6.60 -8.89
CA ALA A 248 13.62 7.63 -9.28
C ALA A 248 12.28 7.51 -8.53
N LYS A 249 11.90 6.31 -8.09
CA LYS A 249 10.60 6.05 -7.45
C LYS A 249 10.68 5.94 -5.93
N TYR A 250 11.78 5.42 -5.39
CA TYR A 250 11.88 5.03 -3.98
C TYR A 250 12.99 5.75 -3.21
N ASP A 251 13.91 6.47 -3.86
CA ASP A 251 14.91 7.31 -3.18
C ASP A 251 14.30 8.64 -2.73
N LYS A 252 13.37 8.56 -1.77
CA LYS A 252 12.70 9.72 -1.19
C LYS A 252 13.24 9.99 0.22
N PRO A 253 13.51 11.26 0.58
CA PRO A 253 13.99 11.66 1.92
C PRO A 253 13.06 11.28 3.09
N SER A 254 11.81 10.92 2.78
CA SER A 254 10.82 10.46 3.75
C SER A 254 11.05 9.01 4.22
N PHE A 255 11.73 8.18 3.42
CA PHE A 255 11.93 6.75 3.72
C PHE A 255 13.40 6.40 3.93
N ILE A 256 14.29 7.07 3.20
CA ILE A 256 15.73 6.82 3.22
C ILE A 256 16.41 8.00 3.91
N ALA A 257 17.29 7.72 4.86
CA ALA A 257 18.12 8.74 5.48
C ALA A 257 19.11 9.28 4.43
N PRO A 258 19.38 10.61 4.41
CA PRO A 258 20.45 11.16 3.58
C PRO A 258 21.77 10.45 3.92
N GLU A 259 22.69 10.37 2.95
CA GLU A 259 24.04 9.86 3.27
C GLU A 259 24.58 10.71 4.41
N GLU A 260 25.02 10.05 5.48
CA GLU A 260 25.78 10.71 6.52
C GLU A 260 27.04 11.23 5.84
N SER A 261 27.02 12.48 5.37
CA SER A 261 28.26 13.21 5.17
C SER A 261 28.92 13.22 6.55
N ASP A 262 30.18 12.80 6.60
CA ASP A 262 31.09 12.89 7.75
C ASP A 262 31.34 14.37 8.14
N THR A 263 30.28 15.12 8.39
CA THR A 263 30.31 16.47 8.94
C THR A 263 29.99 16.34 10.41
N SER A 264 31.03 15.99 11.15
CA SER A 264 31.25 16.36 12.54
C SER A 264 31.31 17.90 12.71
N ALA A 265 30.29 18.59 12.21
CA ALA A 265 30.05 19.99 12.49
C ALA A 265 29.01 20.05 13.61
N GLU A 266 29.50 20.34 14.82
CA GLU A 266 28.67 20.81 15.92
C GLU A 266 27.69 21.86 15.39
N VAL A 267 26.40 21.53 15.39
CA VAL A 267 25.35 22.53 15.20
C VAL A 267 25.32 23.32 16.51
N PRO A 268 25.62 24.63 16.51
CA PRO A 268 25.50 25.44 17.71
C PRO A 268 24.06 25.40 18.19
N TYR A 269 23.89 25.14 19.48
CA TYR A 269 22.61 25.15 20.16
C TYR A 269 22.02 26.57 20.08
N GLU A 270 21.07 26.81 19.17
CA GLU A 270 20.26 28.02 19.21
C GLU A 270 19.23 27.88 20.34
N GLU A 271 19.42 28.68 21.38
CA GLU A 271 18.47 28.89 22.47
C GLU A 271 17.17 29.48 21.90
N ASP A 272 16.12 28.65 21.81
CA ASP A 272 14.75 29.09 21.56
C ASP A 272 14.31 30.07 22.65
N ARG A 273 14.50 31.37 22.39
CA ARG A 273 13.81 32.43 23.12
C ARG A 273 12.37 32.50 22.63
N GLU A 274 11.45 31.89 23.39
CA GLU A 274 10.02 32.19 23.30
C GLU A 274 9.78 33.68 23.56
N GLN A 275 9.75 34.50 22.50
CA GLN A 275 9.06 35.77 22.53
C GLN A 275 7.62 35.53 22.09
N GLY A 276 6.73 35.51 23.08
CA GLY A 276 5.29 35.49 22.91
C GLY A 276 4.83 36.65 22.04
N GLN A 277 4.56 36.37 20.78
CA GLN A 277 3.92 37.29 19.86
C GLN A 277 2.42 37.29 20.19
N ARG A 278 2.00 38.31 20.97
CA ARG A 278 0.58 38.56 21.26
C ARG A 278 -0.12 38.91 19.95
N ASP A 279 -1.10 38.10 19.60
CA ASP A 279 -2.01 38.32 18.49
C ASP A 279 -2.91 39.55 18.79
N PRO A 280 -2.86 40.63 17.99
CA PRO A 280 -3.59 41.87 18.29
C PRO A 280 -5.10 41.80 18.04
N ASN A 281 -5.65 40.63 17.69
CA ASN A 281 -7.06 40.45 17.31
C ASN A 281 -7.90 39.62 18.30
N ILE A 282 -7.41 39.38 19.52
CA ILE A 282 -8.19 38.68 20.56
C ILE A 282 -8.89 39.74 21.44
N ASP A 283 -10.22 39.75 21.37
CA ASP A 283 -11.11 40.59 22.17
C ASP A 283 -10.94 40.29 23.68
N PRO A 284 -10.57 41.28 24.52
CA PRO A 284 -10.28 41.08 25.94
C PRO A 284 -11.51 40.76 26.81
N LEU A 285 -12.73 40.72 26.25
CA LEU A 285 -13.96 40.45 27.02
C LEU A 285 -14.31 38.97 27.20
N LEU A 286 -13.46 38.04 26.76
CA LEU A 286 -13.71 36.60 26.83
C LEU A 286 -13.16 35.90 28.10
N TYR A 287 -12.63 36.65 29.08
CA TYR A 287 -11.99 36.08 30.27
C TYR A 287 -12.67 36.36 31.61
N ASP A 288 -13.91 36.87 31.63
CA ASP A 288 -14.71 36.94 32.86
C ASP A 288 -16.05 36.22 32.68
N LEU A 289 -16.06 34.90 32.91
CA LEU A 289 -17.19 34.08 33.35
C LEU A 289 -16.70 32.84 34.10
#